data_AF-A0A3S1I9V1-F1
#
_entry.id   AF-A0A3S1I9V1-F1
#
_cell.length_a   1.000
_cell.length_b   1.000
_cell.length_c   1.000
_cell.angle_alpha   90.00
_cell.angle_beta   90.00
_cell.angle_gamma   90.00
#
_symmetry.space_group_name_H-M   'P 1'
#
loop_
_entity.id
_entity.type
_entity.pdbx_description
1 polymer ?
#
loop_
_entity_poly.entity_id
_entity_poly.type
_entity_poly.pdbx_seq_one_letter_code
_entity_poly.pdbx_strand_id
1 'polypeptide(L)' 'MTRSDPIAYPPRGLSRDEAARYIGVGATKFDEMVKDGRMPKPKRLDGRTVWDRVAVDLAFTDIPEDGHRNFFDGLYSVK' A
#
# COMPACT_ATOMS: atom_id res chain seq x y z
N MET A 1 5.06 -16.41 10.18
CA MET A 1 6.16 -15.83 10.99
C MET A 1 6.48 -14.44 10.45
N THR A 2 5.98 -13.39 11.09
CA THR A 2 6.37 -12.02 10.78
C THR A 2 7.82 -11.84 11.22
N ARG A 3 8.76 -11.87 10.28
CA ARG A 3 10.17 -11.50 10.55
C ARG A 3 10.15 -10.07 11.07
N SER A 4 10.40 -9.83 12.36
CA SER A 4 10.66 -8.47 12.83
C SER A 4 11.83 -7.92 12.04
N ASP A 5 11.63 -6.75 11.43
CA ASP A 5 12.67 -6.07 10.68
C ASP A 5 13.65 -5.50 11.72
N PRO A 6 14.94 -5.89 11.72
CA PRO A 6 15.91 -5.37 12.69
C PRO A 6 16.27 -3.89 12.45
N ILE A 7 15.81 -3.29 11.35
CA ILE A 7 16.13 -1.91 10.98
C ILE A 7 15.08 -0.98 11.59
N ALA A 8 15.53 0.06 12.32
CA ALA A 8 14.66 1.06 12.93
C ALA A 8 13.87 1.91 11.91
N TYR A 9 14.25 1.86 10.63
CA TYR A 9 13.57 2.56 9.54
C TYR A 9 13.51 1.68 8.28
N PRO A 10 12.43 1.76 7.49
CA PRO A 10 12.31 0.97 6.27
C PRO A 10 13.27 1.46 5.18
N PRO A 11 13.99 0.55 4.48
CA PRO A 11 14.86 0.93 3.37
C PRO A 11 14.07 1.58 2.23
N ARG A 12 14.76 2.31 1.35
CA ARG A 12 14.12 2.97 0.19
C ARG A 12 13.51 1.95 -0.79
N GLY A 13 14.17 0.82 -0.99
CA GLY A 13 13.73 -0.27 -1.86
C GLY A 13 13.23 -1.44 -1.03
N LEU A 14 11.94 -1.75 -1.15
CA LEU A 14 11.24 -2.79 -0.41
C LEU A 14 11.09 -4.03 -1.30
N SER A 15 11.31 -5.21 -0.76
CA SER A 15 10.80 -6.45 -1.36
C SER A 15 9.28 -6.49 -1.33
N ARG A 16 8.69 -7.47 -2.01
CA ARG A 16 7.24 -7.67 -2.04
C ARG A 16 6.63 -7.76 -0.64
N ASP A 17 7.21 -8.60 0.23
CA ASP A 17 6.70 -8.79 1.59
C ASP A 17 6.89 -7.54 2.47
N GLU A 18 8.01 -6.82 2.29
CA GLU A 18 8.27 -5.56 3.01
C GLU A 18 7.29 -4.47 2.57
N ALA A 19 7.01 -4.32 1.27
CA ALA A 19 6.06 -3.34 0.76
C ALA A 19 4.63 -3.63 1.24
N ALA A 20 4.21 -4.89 1.21
CA ALA A 20 2.91 -5.31 1.72
C ALA A 20 2.78 -5.03 3.22
N ARG A 21 3.79 -5.41 4.01
CA ARG A 21 3.84 -5.12 5.45
C ARG A 21 3.80 -3.62 5.74
N TYR A 22 4.52 -2.82 4.96
CA TYR A 22 4.65 -1.38 5.16
C TYR A 22 3.29 -0.68 5.12
N ILE A 23 2.37 -1.11 4.25
CA ILE A 23 1.00 -0.58 4.19
C ILE A 23 -0.02 -1.46 4.94
N GLY A 24 0.43 -2.43 5.74
CA GLY A 24 -0.42 -3.23 6.62
C GLY A 24 -1.27 -4.32 5.94
N VAL A 25 -0.89 -4.81 4.76
CA VAL A 25 -1.63 -5.85 4.01
C VAL A 25 -0.82 -7.13 3.81
N GLY A 26 -1.51 -8.23 3.47
CA GLY A 26 -0.85 -9.46 3.04
C GLY A 26 -0.25 -9.34 1.63
N ALA A 27 0.81 -10.10 1.33
CA ALA A 27 1.53 -10.00 0.07
C ALA A 27 0.67 -10.31 -1.17
N THR A 28 -0.27 -11.26 -1.07
CA THR A 28 -1.25 -11.54 -2.14
C THR A 28 -2.16 -10.34 -2.40
N LYS A 29 -2.60 -9.65 -1.34
CA LYS A 29 -3.44 -8.46 -1.48
C LYS A 29 -2.67 -7.31 -2.10
N PHE A 30 -1.41 -7.16 -1.73
CA PHE A 30 -0.52 -6.18 -2.35
C PHE A 30 -0.38 -6.42 -3.86
N ASP A 31 -0.20 -7.68 -4.30
CA ASP A 31 -0.15 -8.00 -5.73
C ASP A 31 -1.46 -7.64 -6.46
N GLU A 32 -2.61 -7.90 -5.84
CA GLU A 32 -3.91 -7.46 -6.38
C GLU A 32 -3.96 -5.94 -6.54
N MET A 33 -3.54 -5.18 -5.51
CA MET A 33 -3.52 -3.71 -5.59
C MET A 33 -2.57 -3.19 -6.67
N VAL A 34 -1.43 -3.86 -6.90
CA VAL A 34 -0.51 -3.53 -8.00
C VAL A 34 -1.16 -3.85 -9.35
N LYS A 35 -1.85 -4.98 -9.46
CA LYS A 35 -2.57 -5.39 -10.69
C LYS A 35 -3.71 -4.43 -11.02
N ASP A 36 -4.46 -3.99 -10.01
CA ASP A 36 -5.60 -3.07 -10.12
C ASP A 36 -5.16 -1.60 -10.30
N GLY A 37 -3.85 -1.30 -10.23
CA GLY A 37 -3.30 0.05 -10.40
C GLY A 37 -3.38 0.96 -9.17
N ARG A 38 -3.80 0.43 -8.02
CA ARG A 38 -3.84 1.16 -6.73
C ARG A 38 -2.46 1.28 -6.08
N MET A 39 -1.53 0.40 -6.44
CA MET A 39 -0.14 0.40 -5.97
C MET A 39 0.82 0.46 -7.16
N PRO A 40 2.03 1.02 -6.99
CA PRO A 40 2.97 1.19 -8.10
C PRO A 40 3.51 -0.16 -8.58
N LYS A 41 3.86 -0.22 -9.86
CA LYS A 41 4.58 -1.37 -10.43
C LYS A 41 6.01 -1.44 -9.85
N PRO A 42 6.57 -2.64 -9.66
CA PRO A 42 7.93 -2.76 -9.15
C PRO A 42 8.98 -2.24 -10.12
N LYS A 43 10.11 -1.83 -9.57
CA LYS A 43 11.36 -1.62 -10.30
C LYS A 43 12.09 -2.96 -10.43
N ARG A 44 12.56 -3.26 -11.64
CA ARG A 44 13.42 -4.42 -11.94
C ARG A 44 14.87 -3.97 -11.93
N LEU A 45 15.62 -4.39 -10.92
CA LEU A 45 17.05 -4.15 -10.78
C LEU A 45 17.75 -5.49 -11.02
N ASP A 46 18.00 -5.79 -12.29
CA ASP A 46 18.53 -7.08 -12.75
C ASP A 46 17.75 -8.27 -12.16
N GLY A 47 18.37 -9.00 -11.23
CA GLY A 47 17.79 -10.16 -10.56
C GLY A 47 16.77 -9.83 -9.46
N ARG A 48 16.65 -8.58 -9.01
CA ARG A 48 15.78 -8.20 -7.90
C ARG A 48 14.59 -7.36 -8.36
N THR A 49 13.45 -7.66 -7.76
CA THR A 49 12.22 -6.87 -7.89
C THR A 49 12.04 -6.09 -6.60
N VAL A 50 11.98 -4.76 -6.68
CA VAL A 50 11.82 -3.90 -5.51
C VAL A 50 10.76 -2.83 -5.76
N TRP A 51 10.07 -2.43 -4.71
CA TRP A 51 9.15 -1.31 -4.67
C TRP A 51 9.81 -0.13 -4.01
N ASP A 52 9.65 1.03 -4.62
CA ASP A 52 10.16 2.29 -4.10
C ASP A 52 9.23 2.79 -2.99
N ARG A 53 9.73 2.92 -1.75
CA ARG A 53 8.93 3.26 -0.57
C ARG A 53 8.06 4.51 -0.75
N VAL A 54 8.65 5.62 -1.20
CA VAL A 54 7.94 6.88 -1.50
C VAL A 54 6.90 6.69 -2.60
N ALA A 55 7.15 5.88 -3.64
CA ALA A 55 6.11 5.59 -4.62
C ALA A 55 4.94 4.83 -3.99
N VAL A 56 5.22 3.91 -3.05
CA VAL A 56 4.20 3.22 -2.27
C VAL A 56 3.46 4.21 -1.35
N ASP A 57 4.16 5.11 -0.66
CA ASP A 57 3.56 6.16 0.20
C ASP A 57 2.62 7.07 -0.59
N LEU A 58 3.06 7.55 -1.75
CA LEU A 58 2.27 8.42 -2.62
C LEU A 58 1.03 7.68 -3.12
N ALA A 59 1.20 6.46 -3.65
CA ALA A 59 0.07 5.68 -4.12
C ALA A 59 -0.92 5.35 -3.00
N PHE A 60 -0.44 5.09 -1.77
CA PHE A 60 -1.31 4.83 -0.62
C PHE A 60 -2.09 6.08 -0.21
N THR A 61 -1.43 7.24 -0.24
CA THR A 61 -2.06 8.55 0.03
C THR A 61 -3.18 8.86 -0.97
N ASP A 62 -3.02 8.44 -2.23
CA ASP A 62 -4.01 8.64 -3.30
C ASP A 62 -5.18 7.64 -3.24
N ILE A 63 -5.14 6.59 -2.39
CA ILE A 63 -6.27 5.68 -2.23
C ILE A 63 -7.42 6.45 -1.56
N PRO A 64 -8.61 6.49 -2.16
CA PRO A 64 -9.76 7.14 -1.53
C PRO A 64 -10.14 6.41 -0.24
N GLU A 65 -10.44 7.14 0.82
CA GLU A 65 -11.04 6.56 2.03
C GLU A 65 -12.41 5.97 1.67
N ASP A 66 -12.62 4.69 2.00
CA ASP A 66 -13.90 4.03 1.79
C ASP A 66 -14.97 4.72 2.65
N GLY A 67 -15.92 5.39 1.99
CA GLY A 67 -17.12 5.93 2.61
C GLY A 67 -16.90 7.15 3.48
N HIS A 68 -16.65 8.31 2.86
CA HIS A 68 -17.10 9.59 3.44
C HIS A 68 -18.64 9.58 3.60
N ARG A 69 -19.16 8.79 4.55
CA ARG A 69 -20.33 9.21 5.30
C ARG A 69 -19.85 10.27 6.27
N ASN A 70 -19.67 11.47 5.73
CA ASN A 70 -19.55 12.65 6.57
C ASN A 70 -20.77 12.72 7.48
N PHE A 71 -20.66 13.41 8.62
CA PHE A 71 -21.80 13.67 9.52
C PHE A 71 -23.09 14.10 8.76
N PHE A 72 -22.93 14.80 7.63
CA PHE A 72 -24.02 15.23 6.74
C PHE A 72 -24.67 14.13 5.89
N ASP A 73 -23.97 13.04 5.60
CA ASP A 73 -24.46 11.92 4.78
C ASP A 73 -25.56 11.13 5.51
N GLY A 74 -25.60 11.21 6.85
CA GLY A 74 -26.71 10.74 7.67
C GLY A 74 -27.88 11.73 7.78
N LEU A 75 -27.67 13.02 7.49
CA LEU A 75 -28.68 14.07 7.63
C LEU A 75 -29.58 14.22 6.39
N TYR A 76 -29.10 13.80 5.21
CA TYR A 76 -29.84 13.87 3.94
C TYR A 76 -30.25 12.52 3.36
N SER A 77 -30.04 11.42 4.08
CA SER A 77 -30.71 10.15 3.75
C SER A 77 -32.17 10.18 4.22
N VAL A 78 -32.92 11.18 3.73
CA VAL A 78 -34.38 11.24 3.84
C VAL A 78 -34.94 11.05 2.44
N LYS A 79 -35.49 9.86 2.22
CA LYS A 79 -36.71 9.67 1.45
C LYS A 79 -37.49 8.49 2.01
#